data_AF-F1D6U2-F1
#
_entry.id   AF-F1D6U2-F1
#
_cell.length_a   1.000
_cell.length_b   1.000
_cell.length_c   1.000
_cell.angle_alpha   90.00
_cell.angle_beta   90.00
_cell.angle_gamma   90.00
#
_symmetry.space_group_name_H-M   'P 1'
#
loop_
_entity.id
_entity.type
_entity.pdbx_description
1 polymer ?
#
loop_
_entity_poly.entity_id
_entity_poly.type
_entity_poly.pdbx_seq_one_letter_code
_entity_poly.pdbx_strand_id
1 'polypeptide(L)'
;MAPLTGDFSYGEWNAVYNALSFGIAAMGSATVFFWLQLGNVTKSYRTALTITGIVTWIATYHYFRIFNSWVEAFEVNEVGGAYSVKVSGTPFNDAYRYVDWLLTVPLLLIELILVMKLPAGETAALSTKLGVASAVMVALGYPGEIQENLAVRWFWWALAMIPFAYVVFSLLVGLGAATAKQPESVAGLVSAARYLTAVSWLTYPFVYIIKNVGLAGPTATMYEQIGYSVADVMA
;
A
#
# COMPACT_ATOMS: atom_id res chain seq x y z
N MET A 1 16.90 -3.25 -5.15
CA MET A 1 17.78 -3.63 -4.03
C MET A 1 19.02 -2.77 -4.12
N ALA A 2 19.21 -1.89 -3.16
CA ALA A 2 20.44 -1.11 -3.01
C ALA A 2 20.87 -1.22 -1.54
N PRO A 3 22.18 -1.27 -1.24
CA PRO A 3 22.64 -1.12 0.13
C PRO A 3 22.13 0.21 0.68
N LEU A 4 21.59 0.19 1.90
CA LEU A 4 21.30 1.44 2.61
C LEU A 4 22.63 2.15 2.89
N THR A 5 22.61 3.47 2.82
CA THR A 5 23.80 4.30 3.07
C THR A 5 23.51 5.32 4.16
N GLY A 6 24.54 5.70 4.91
CA GLY A 6 24.46 6.67 6.00
C GLY A 6 24.35 6.05 7.39
N ASP A 7 24.58 6.90 8.39
CA ASP A 7 24.58 6.53 9.81
C ASP A 7 23.17 6.67 10.38
N PHE A 8 22.47 5.55 10.51
CA PHE A 8 21.15 5.53 11.15
C PHE A 8 21.30 5.68 12.66
N SER A 9 20.51 6.54 13.28
CA SER A 9 20.36 6.55 14.73
C SER A 9 19.54 5.33 15.18
N TYR A 10 19.72 4.91 16.44
CA TYR A 10 18.87 3.88 17.04
C TYR A 10 17.39 4.28 17.01
N GLY A 11 17.07 5.56 17.20
CA GLY A 11 15.71 6.07 17.12
C GLY A 11 15.07 5.87 15.75
N GLU A 12 15.78 6.23 14.68
CA GLU A 12 15.31 6.04 13.30
C GLU A 12 15.14 4.56 12.96
N TRP A 13 16.13 3.74 13.31
CA TRP A 13 16.07 2.30 13.08
C TRP A 13 14.90 1.65 13.81
N ASN A 14 14.72 1.98 15.09
CA ASN A 14 13.68 1.42 15.93
C ASN A 14 12.27 1.90 15.51
N ALA A 15 12.14 3.13 15.02
CA ALA A 15 10.87 3.63 14.51
C ALA A 15 10.39 2.82 13.28
N VAL A 16 11.28 2.56 12.32
CA VAL A 16 10.96 1.72 11.15
C VAL A 16 10.67 0.29 11.58
N TYR A 17 11.50 -0.28 12.46
CA TYR A 17 11.30 -1.63 13.00
C TYR A 17 9.89 -1.81 13.58
N ASN A 18 9.44 -0.86 14.41
CA ASN A 18 8.12 -0.92 15.04
C ASN A 18 6.98 -0.64 14.05
N ALA A 19 7.16 0.25 13.07
CA ALA A 19 6.16 0.50 12.04
C ALA A 19 5.93 -0.75 11.16
N LEU A 20 7.00 -1.43 10.75
CA LEU A 20 6.91 -2.70 10.00
C LEU A 20 6.30 -3.82 10.86
N SER A 21 6.69 -3.92 12.13
CA SER A 21 6.10 -4.88 13.08
C SER A 21 4.60 -4.66 13.27
N PHE A 22 4.20 -3.38 13.40
CA PHE A 22 2.80 -2.98 13.45
C PHE A 22 2.06 -3.39 12.17
N GLY A 23 2.65 -3.18 11.00
CA GLY A 23 2.08 -3.63 9.72
C GLY A 23 1.84 -5.14 9.67
N ILE A 24 2.79 -5.96 10.12
CA ILE A 24 2.61 -7.43 10.23
C ILE A 24 1.41 -7.77 11.11
N ALA A 25 1.38 -7.20 12.33
CA ALA A 25 0.34 -7.50 13.31
C ALA A 25 -1.05 -7.04 12.84
N ALA A 26 -1.14 -5.83 12.27
CA ALA A 26 -2.37 -5.25 11.77
C ALA A 26 -2.94 -6.07 10.61
N MET A 27 -2.14 -6.35 9.59
CA MET A 27 -2.56 -7.09 8.41
C MET A 27 -2.94 -8.53 8.75
N GLY A 28 -2.12 -9.22 9.55
CA GLY A 28 -2.39 -10.61 9.93
C GLY A 28 -3.67 -10.75 10.76
N SER A 29 -3.89 -9.82 11.69
CA SER A 29 -5.12 -9.77 12.49
C SER A 29 -6.35 -9.47 11.62
N ALA A 30 -6.21 -8.55 10.65
CA ALA A 30 -7.28 -8.21 9.71
C ALA A 30 -7.67 -9.40 8.84
N THR A 31 -6.70 -10.18 8.33
CA THR A 31 -6.96 -11.41 7.59
C THR A 31 -7.81 -12.39 8.39
N VAL A 32 -7.39 -12.67 9.63
CA VAL A 32 -8.13 -13.58 10.53
C VAL A 32 -9.54 -13.06 10.76
N PHE A 33 -9.69 -11.76 11.04
CA PHE A 33 -10.98 -11.13 11.24
C PHE A 33 -11.89 -11.30 10.00
N PHE A 34 -11.45 -10.91 8.81
CA PHE A 34 -12.29 -10.94 7.61
C PHE A 34 -12.74 -12.36 7.24
N TRP A 35 -11.85 -13.36 7.35
CA TRP A 35 -12.23 -14.73 7.06
C TRP A 35 -13.16 -15.34 8.11
N LEU A 36 -12.99 -15.02 9.40
CA LEU A 36 -13.96 -15.44 10.44
C LEU A 36 -15.33 -14.79 10.23
N GLN A 37 -15.39 -13.58 9.66
CA GLN A 37 -16.63 -12.87 9.37
C GLN A 37 -17.39 -13.39 8.13
N LEU A 38 -16.83 -14.32 7.34
CA LEU A 38 -17.51 -14.90 6.17
C LEU A 38 -18.87 -15.53 6.49
N GLY A 39 -19.02 -16.09 7.69
CA GLY A 39 -20.28 -16.66 8.18
C GLY A 39 -21.38 -15.61 8.40
N ASN A 40 -20.99 -14.36 8.67
CA ASN A 40 -21.89 -13.26 9.04
C ASN A 40 -22.36 -12.42 7.85
N VAL A 41 -21.89 -12.72 6.63
CA VAL A 41 -22.33 -12.04 5.41
C VAL A 41 -23.07 -12.99 4.46
N THR A 42 -24.02 -12.43 3.71
CA THR A 42 -24.77 -13.19 2.70
C THR A 42 -23.85 -13.64 1.56
N LYS A 43 -24.19 -14.75 0.90
CA LYS A 43 -23.33 -15.39 -0.11
C LYS A 43 -22.85 -14.42 -1.20
N SER A 44 -23.67 -13.45 -1.58
CA SER A 44 -23.33 -12.46 -2.60
C SER A 44 -22.16 -11.52 -2.24
N TYR A 45 -21.86 -11.33 -0.95
CA TYR A 45 -20.77 -10.46 -0.49
C TYR A 45 -19.53 -11.23 -0.05
N ARG A 46 -19.63 -12.56 0.06
CA ARG A 46 -18.52 -13.40 0.53
C ARG A 46 -17.29 -13.29 -0.37
N THR A 47 -17.47 -13.21 -1.69
CA THR A 47 -16.33 -13.05 -2.60
C THR A 47 -15.55 -11.77 -2.33
N ALA A 48 -16.24 -10.64 -2.13
CA ALA A 48 -15.58 -9.37 -1.79
C ALA A 48 -14.82 -9.50 -0.47
N LEU A 49 -15.46 -10.01 0.59
CA LEU A 49 -14.82 -10.18 1.90
C LEU A 49 -13.65 -11.19 1.88
N THR A 50 -13.75 -12.24 1.07
CA THR A 50 -12.64 -13.19 0.84
C THR A 50 -11.47 -12.48 0.18
N ILE A 51 -11.71 -11.62 -0.82
CA ILE A 51 -10.67 -10.81 -1.47
C ILE A 51 -10.01 -9.90 -0.43
N THR A 52 -10.75 -9.25 0.46
CA THR A 52 -10.17 -8.40 1.53
C THR A 52 -9.24 -9.20 2.44
N GLY A 53 -9.65 -10.41 2.82
CA GLY A 53 -8.79 -11.32 3.57
C GLY A 53 -7.55 -11.76 2.79
N ILE A 54 -7.65 -11.98 1.47
CA ILE A 54 -6.51 -12.29 0.60
C ILE A 54 -5.55 -11.09 0.50
N VAL A 55 -6.07 -9.88 0.32
CA VAL A 55 -5.27 -8.64 0.25
C VAL A 55 -4.44 -8.49 1.51
N THR A 56 -5.09 -8.55 2.67
CA THR A 56 -4.38 -8.43 3.97
C THR A 56 -3.43 -9.59 4.21
N TRP A 57 -3.71 -10.79 3.70
CA TRP A 57 -2.80 -11.93 3.83
C TRP A 57 -1.53 -11.75 2.98
N ILE A 58 -1.68 -11.30 1.73
CA ILE A 58 -0.57 -10.95 0.84
C ILE A 58 0.28 -9.85 1.49
N ALA A 59 -0.37 -8.81 2.02
CA ALA A 59 0.30 -7.72 2.75
C ALA A 59 1.06 -8.25 3.97
N THR A 60 0.46 -9.12 4.79
CA THR A 60 1.11 -9.73 5.96
C THR A 60 2.41 -10.44 5.57
N TYR A 61 2.36 -11.25 4.50
CA TYR A 61 3.54 -11.93 3.97
C TYR A 61 4.62 -10.93 3.53
N HIS A 62 4.27 -9.91 2.75
CA HIS A 62 5.24 -8.94 2.28
C HIS A 62 5.80 -8.09 3.42
N TYR A 63 4.99 -7.69 4.41
CA TYR A 63 5.46 -7.02 5.62
C TYR A 63 6.46 -7.88 6.40
N PHE A 64 6.23 -9.19 6.49
CA PHE A 64 7.20 -10.11 7.10
C PHE A 64 8.52 -10.15 6.31
N ARG A 65 8.45 -10.17 4.96
CA ARG A 65 9.65 -10.13 4.10
C ARG A 65 10.41 -8.79 4.22
N ILE A 66 9.69 -7.67 4.26
CA ILE A 66 10.27 -6.33 4.40
C ILE A 66 10.91 -6.19 5.77
N PHE A 67 10.23 -6.63 6.83
CA PHE A 67 10.76 -6.62 8.19
C PHE A 67 12.06 -7.43 8.33
N ASN A 68 12.09 -8.65 7.79
CA ASN A 68 13.32 -9.45 7.80
C ASN A 68 14.43 -8.76 7.00
N SER A 69 14.12 -8.23 5.81
CA SER A 69 15.09 -7.48 5.01
C SER A 69 15.61 -6.23 5.73
N TRP A 70 14.76 -5.55 6.51
CA TRP A 70 15.15 -4.42 7.34
C TRP A 70 16.11 -4.86 8.44
N VAL A 71 15.75 -5.88 9.22
CA VAL A 71 16.60 -6.40 10.30
C VAL A 71 17.95 -6.90 9.76
N GLU A 72 17.96 -7.64 8.65
CA GLU A 72 19.17 -8.17 8.02
C GLU A 72 20.09 -7.08 7.44
N ALA A 73 19.54 -5.91 7.07
CA ALA A 73 20.31 -4.78 6.55
C ALA A 73 21.11 -4.02 7.62
N PHE A 74 20.90 -4.32 8.91
CA PHE A 74 21.56 -3.63 10.02
C PHE A 74 22.17 -4.58 11.06
N GLU A 75 23.28 -4.15 11.64
CA GLU A 75 23.84 -4.69 12.87
C GLU A 75 23.54 -3.69 14.01
N VAL A 76 22.79 -4.14 15.01
CA VAL A 76 22.43 -3.32 16.18
C VAL A 76 23.05 -3.92 17.42
N ASN A 77 23.96 -3.18 18.05
CA ASN A 77 24.73 -3.65 19.21
C ASN A 77 24.69 -2.62 20.35
N GLU A 78 24.60 -3.09 21.58
CA GLU A 78 24.74 -2.24 22.77
C GLU A 78 26.23 -2.00 23.06
N VAL A 79 26.62 -0.72 23.16
CA VAL A 79 27.98 -0.31 23.52
C VAL A 79 27.88 0.77 24.60
N GLY A 80 28.30 0.44 25.82
CA GLY A 80 28.36 1.41 26.93
C GLY A 80 27.00 1.98 27.36
N GLY A 81 25.92 1.20 27.27
CA GLY A 81 24.56 1.62 27.64
C GLY A 81 23.81 2.40 26.55
N ALA A 82 24.36 2.52 25.34
CA ALA A 82 23.71 3.06 24.17
C ALA A 82 23.72 2.06 23.01
N TYR A 83 22.71 2.10 22.14
CA TYR A 83 22.66 1.25 20.95
C TYR A 83 23.36 1.93 19.76
N SER A 84 24.31 1.22 19.16
CA SER A 84 24.94 1.55 17.89
C SER A 84 24.24 0.78 16.77
N VAL A 85 23.87 1.48 15.70
CA VAL A 85 23.30 0.89 14.47
C VAL A 85 24.31 1.06 13.34
N LYS A 86 24.63 -0.03 12.66
CA LYS A 86 25.52 -0.02 11.48
C LYS A 86 24.84 -0.77 10.34
N VAL A 87 25.08 -0.33 9.11
CA VAL A 87 24.62 -1.08 7.93
C VAL A 87 25.47 -2.35 7.79
N SER A 88 24.83 -3.51 7.64
CA SER A 88 25.51 -4.83 7.55
C SER A 88 26.16 -5.09 6.19
N GLY A 89 25.77 -4.32 5.17
CA GLY A 89 26.12 -4.56 3.76
C GLY A 89 25.10 -5.43 3.02
N THR A 90 24.17 -6.08 3.73
CA THR A 90 23.03 -6.76 3.12
C THR A 90 22.05 -5.73 2.56
N PRO A 91 21.66 -5.83 1.27
CA PRO A 91 20.72 -4.87 0.69
C PRO A 91 19.34 -4.92 1.33
N PHE A 92 18.75 -3.74 1.56
CA PHE A 92 17.32 -3.64 1.86
C PHE A 92 16.51 -3.75 0.56
N ASN A 93 15.42 -4.52 0.59
CA ASN A 93 14.64 -4.83 -0.61
C ASN A 93 13.22 -4.24 -0.57
N ASP A 94 13.10 -2.99 -1.00
CA ASP A 94 11.80 -2.32 -1.18
C ASP A 94 10.91 -2.93 -2.28
N ALA A 95 11.45 -3.80 -3.14
CA ALA A 95 10.64 -4.42 -4.19
C ALA A 95 9.51 -5.30 -3.63
N TYR A 96 9.64 -5.81 -2.40
CA TYR A 96 8.56 -6.55 -1.73
C TYR A 96 7.28 -5.73 -1.63
N ARG A 97 7.38 -4.43 -1.34
CA ARG A 97 6.21 -3.55 -1.24
C ARG A 97 5.58 -3.28 -2.60
N TYR A 98 6.38 -3.10 -3.65
CA TYR A 98 5.85 -2.93 -5.01
C TYR A 98 5.18 -4.19 -5.56
N VAL A 99 5.72 -5.37 -5.25
CA VAL A 99 5.07 -6.64 -5.61
C VAL A 99 3.77 -6.82 -4.83
N ASP A 100 3.75 -6.44 -3.54
CA ASP A 100 2.51 -6.39 -2.76
C ASP A 100 1.46 -5.54 -3.49
N TRP A 101 1.78 -4.27 -3.76
CA TRP A 101 0.86 -3.35 -4.41
C TRP A 101 0.39 -3.82 -5.78
N LEU A 102 1.26 -4.43 -6.58
CA LEU A 102 0.89 -4.95 -7.89
C LEU A 102 -0.19 -6.03 -7.78
N LEU A 103 -0.21 -6.79 -6.68
CA LEU A 103 -1.20 -7.82 -6.40
C LEU A 103 -2.43 -7.26 -5.67
N THR A 104 -2.24 -6.37 -4.69
CA THR A 104 -3.30 -5.92 -3.77
C THR A 104 -4.12 -4.76 -4.32
N VAL A 105 -3.49 -3.79 -4.99
CA VAL A 105 -4.16 -2.58 -5.49
C VAL A 105 -5.28 -2.90 -6.51
N PRO A 106 -5.08 -3.83 -7.48
CA PRO A 106 -6.18 -4.27 -8.33
C PRO A 106 -7.32 -4.94 -7.55
N LEU A 107 -6.98 -5.75 -6.55
CA LEU A 107 -7.94 -6.51 -5.74
C LEU A 107 -8.79 -5.58 -4.86
N LEU A 108 -8.20 -4.54 -4.26
CA LEU A 108 -8.91 -3.50 -3.48
C LEU A 108 -9.98 -2.79 -4.32
N LEU A 109 -9.70 -2.52 -5.60
CA LEU A 109 -10.71 -1.94 -6.49
C LEU A 109 -11.80 -2.95 -6.85
N ILE A 110 -11.43 -4.21 -7.10
CA ILE A 110 -12.36 -5.28 -7.46
C ILE A 110 -13.34 -5.55 -6.31
N GLU A 111 -12.87 -5.67 -5.07
CA GLU A 111 -13.76 -5.90 -3.91
C GLU A 111 -14.77 -4.76 -3.71
N LEU A 112 -14.33 -3.50 -3.90
CA LEU A 112 -15.21 -2.34 -3.82
C LEU A 112 -16.30 -2.40 -4.89
N ILE A 113 -15.97 -2.79 -6.11
CA ILE A 113 -16.95 -2.92 -7.20
C ILE A 113 -17.94 -4.07 -6.91
N LEU A 114 -17.45 -5.19 -6.39
CA LEU A 114 -18.28 -6.35 -6.08
C LEU A 114 -19.35 -6.04 -5.03
N VAL A 115 -19.06 -5.20 -4.04
CA VAL A 115 -20.07 -4.81 -3.03
C VAL A 115 -21.15 -3.88 -3.58
N MET A 116 -20.92 -3.21 -4.73
CA MET A 116 -21.90 -2.34 -5.37
C MET A 116 -23.01 -3.10 -6.11
N LYS A 117 -22.86 -4.41 -6.32
CA LYS A 117 -23.86 -5.28 -6.99
C LYS A 117 -24.36 -4.75 -8.33
N LEU A 118 -23.43 -4.28 -9.16
CA LEU A 118 -23.72 -3.88 -10.53
C LEU A 118 -24.08 -5.11 -11.39
N PRO A 119 -24.79 -4.92 -12.53
CA PRO A 119 -24.99 -5.99 -13.50
C PRO A 119 -23.67 -6.69 -13.84
N ALA A 120 -23.69 -8.01 -14.07
CA ALA A 120 -22.48 -8.81 -14.19
C ALA A 120 -21.50 -8.30 -15.27
N GLY A 121 -22.01 -7.87 -16.42
CA GLY A 121 -21.20 -7.29 -17.50
C GLY A 121 -20.55 -5.95 -17.10
N GLU A 122 -21.27 -5.10 -16.37
CA GLU A 122 -20.75 -3.83 -15.86
C GLU A 122 -19.68 -4.05 -14.78
N THR A 123 -19.95 -4.99 -13.85
CA THR A 123 -18.98 -5.43 -12.83
C THR A 123 -17.68 -5.91 -13.46
N ALA A 124 -17.75 -6.81 -14.45
CA ALA A 124 -16.57 -7.37 -15.11
C ALA A 124 -15.78 -6.30 -15.88
N ALA A 125 -16.47 -5.45 -16.65
CA ALA A 125 -15.84 -4.39 -17.42
C ALA A 125 -15.13 -3.38 -16.52
N LEU A 126 -15.80 -2.93 -15.44
CA LEU A 126 -15.26 -1.96 -14.51
C LEU A 126 -14.10 -2.54 -13.69
N SER A 127 -14.23 -3.78 -13.20
CA SER A 127 -13.18 -4.51 -12.50
C SER A 127 -11.93 -4.67 -13.35
N THR A 128 -12.10 -5.03 -14.63
CA THR A 128 -10.99 -5.17 -15.58
C THR A 128 -10.33 -3.82 -15.84
N LYS A 129 -11.12 -2.77 -16.11
CA LYS A 129 -10.60 -1.44 -16.44
C LYS A 129 -9.82 -0.83 -15.28
N LEU A 130 -10.38 -0.87 -14.08
CA LEU A 130 -9.75 -0.32 -12.88
C LEU A 130 -8.60 -1.20 -12.36
N GLY A 131 -8.72 -2.52 -12.44
CA GLY A 131 -7.66 -3.46 -12.11
C GLY A 131 -6.43 -3.32 -13.02
N VAL A 132 -6.63 -3.19 -14.33
CA VAL A 132 -5.51 -2.97 -15.27
C VAL A 132 -4.91 -1.58 -15.08
N ALA A 133 -5.73 -0.54 -14.93
CA ALA A 133 -5.22 0.82 -14.70
C ALA A 133 -4.36 0.91 -13.43
N SER A 134 -4.80 0.28 -12.34
CA SER A 134 -4.03 0.23 -11.10
C SER A 134 -2.75 -0.62 -11.21
N ALA A 135 -2.79 -1.76 -11.91
CA ALA A 135 -1.58 -2.54 -12.16
C ALA A 135 -0.53 -1.74 -12.98
N VAL A 136 -0.98 -1.03 -14.02
CA VAL A 136 -0.12 -0.14 -14.82
C VAL A 136 0.44 1.00 -13.98
N MET A 137 -0.37 1.61 -13.12
CA MET A 137 0.06 2.65 -12.18
C MET A 137 1.22 2.19 -11.30
N VAL A 138 1.09 1.03 -10.65
CA VAL A 138 2.14 0.47 -9.79
C VAL A 138 3.38 0.11 -10.62
N ALA A 139 3.20 -0.50 -11.79
CA ALA A 139 4.28 -0.88 -12.68
C ALA A 139 5.08 0.33 -13.19
N LEU A 140 4.44 1.48 -13.44
CA LEU A 140 5.12 2.72 -13.83
C LEU A 140 5.89 3.38 -12.67
N GLY A 141 5.42 3.21 -11.43
CA GLY A 141 6.09 3.78 -10.26
C GLY A 141 7.42 3.09 -9.91
N TYR A 142 7.50 1.77 -10.10
CA TYR A 142 8.65 0.97 -9.68
C TYR A 142 9.98 1.39 -10.32
N PRO A 143 10.07 1.61 -11.66
CA PRO A 143 11.29 2.06 -12.30
C PRO A 143 11.85 3.35 -11.72
N GLY A 144 11.01 4.25 -11.20
CA GLY A 144 11.46 5.48 -10.54
C GLY A 144 11.85 5.28 -9.08
N GLU A 145 11.22 4.34 -8.36
CA GLU A 145 11.55 4.06 -6.95
C GLU A 145 13.02 3.66 -6.79
N ILE A 146 13.54 2.91 -7.75
CA ILE A 146 14.92 2.40 -7.73
C ILE A 146 15.95 3.38 -8.29
N GLN A 147 15.59 4.64 -8.58
CA GLN A 147 16.49 5.63 -9.17
C GLN A 147 17.04 6.59 -8.12
N GLU A 148 18.34 6.84 -8.21
CA GLU A 148 19.00 7.93 -7.49
C GLU A 148 18.93 9.26 -8.26
N ASN A 149 18.72 9.20 -9.58
CA ASN A 149 18.59 10.40 -10.40
C ASN A 149 17.20 11.03 -10.22
N LEU A 150 17.20 12.22 -9.63
CA LEU A 150 15.98 12.96 -9.32
C LEU A 150 15.09 13.26 -10.54
N ALA A 151 15.69 13.58 -11.70
CA ALA A 151 14.92 13.86 -12.91
C ALA A 151 14.23 12.60 -13.46
N VAL A 152 14.91 11.45 -13.41
CA VAL A 152 14.34 10.16 -13.80
C VAL A 152 13.25 9.72 -12.82
N ARG A 153 13.44 9.96 -11.52
CA ARG A 153 12.43 9.67 -10.48
C ARG A 153 11.17 10.52 -10.66
N TRP A 154 11.31 11.82 -10.93
CA TRP A 154 10.18 12.70 -11.26
C TRP A 154 9.45 12.30 -12.54
N PHE A 155 10.19 11.87 -13.57
CA PHE A 155 9.60 11.39 -14.82
C PHE A 155 8.68 10.19 -14.60
N TRP A 156 9.15 9.15 -13.90
CA TRP A 156 8.35 7.97 -13.61
C TRP A 156 7.19 8.26 -12.66
N TRP A 157 7.40 9.14 -11.67
CA TRP A 157 6.32 9.63 -10.82
C TRP A 157 5.21 10.28 -11.67
N ALA A 158 5.56 11.20 -12.57
CA ALA A 158 4.60 11.88 -13.42
C ALA A 158 3.84 10.89 -14.33
N LEU A 159 4.52 9.87 -14.86
CA LEU A 159 3.87 8.81 -15.64
C LEU A 159 2.91 7.98 -14.79
N ALA A 160 3.28 7.59 -13.57
CA ALA A 160 2.42 6.85 -12.66
C ALA A 160 1.20 7.66 -12.19
N MET A 161 1.32 8.99 -12.12
CA MET A 161 0.22 9.89 -11.77
C MET A 161 -0.91 9.91 -12.81
N ILE A 162 -0.65 9.57 -14.08
CA ILE A 162 -1.68 9.53 -15.13
C ILE A 162 -2.75 8.45 -14.85
N PRO A 163 -2.41 7.15 -14.72
CA PRO A 163 -3.40 6.14 -14.35
C PRO A 163 -3.92 6.33 -12.92
N PHE A 164 -3.11 6.86 -11.99
CA PHE A 164 -3.57 7.20 -10.64
C PHE A 164 -4.72 8.22 -10.67
N ALA A 165 -4.56 9.33 -11.40
CA ALA A 165 -5.59 10.35 -11.54
C ALA A 165 -6.86 9.77 -12.19
N TYR A 166 -6.71 8.87 -13.16
CA TYR A 166 -7.83 8.15 -13.75
C TYR A 166 -8.57 7.26 -12.73
N VAL A 167 -7.85 6.52 -11.88
CA VAL A 167 -8.44 5.68 -10.82
C VAL A 167 -9.15 6.54 -9.79
N VAL A 168 -8.51 7.60 -9.28
CA VAL A 168 -9.09 8.55 -8.33
C VAL A 168 -10.34 9.20 -8.92
N PHE A 169 -10.30 9.67 -10.17
CA PHE A 169 -11.47 10.22 -10.85
C PHE A 169 -12.60 9.20 -10.96
N SER A 170 -12.28 7.95 -11.29
CA SER A 170 -13.27 6.87 -11.37
C SER A 170 -13.91 6.61 -10.01
N LEU A 171 -13.11 6.57 -8.93
CA LEU A 171 -13.60 6.39 -7.57
C LEU A 171 -14.49 7.54 -7.11
N LEU A 172 -14.12 8.79 -7.38
CA LEU A 172 -14.83 9.98 -6.88
C LEU A 172 -16.05 10.35 -7.74
N VAL A 173 -15.95 10.23 -9.06
CA VAL A 173 -16.97 10.68 -10.01
C VAL A 173 -17.57 9.51 -10.78
N GLY A 174 -16.74 8.64 -11.36
CA GLY A 174 -17.20 7.55 -12.25
C GLY A 174 -18.17 6.56 -11.58
N LEU A 175 -18.03 6.34 -10.28
CA LEU A 175 -18.89 5.45 -9.48
C LEU A 175 -20.11 6.15 -8.84
N GLY A 176 -20.34 7.43 -9.14
CA GLY A 176 -21.45 8.21 -8.58
C GLY A 176 -22.82 7.61 -8.90
N ALA A 177 -23.07 7.28 -10.17
CA ALA A 177 -24.34 6.69 -10.60
C ALA A 177 -24.58 5.30 -9.99
N ALA A 178 -23.53 4.48 -9.88
CA ALA A 178 -23.58 3.17 -9.23
C ALA A 178 -23.89 3.27 -7.72
N THR A 179 -23.39 4.33 -7.07
CA THR A 179 -23.66 4.63 -5.65
C THR A 179 -25.09 5.15 -5.46
N ALA A 180 -25.60 5.99 -6.37
CA ALA A 180 -26.96 6.52 -6.31
C ALA A 180 -28.04 5.44 -6.48
N LYS A 181 -27.70 4.30 -7.08
CA LYS A 181 -28.59 3.12 -7.19
C LYS A 181 -28.64 2.27 -5.92
N GLN A 182 -27.80 2.55 -4.92
CA GLN A 182 -27.79 1.80 -3.67
C GLN A 182 -29.01 2.15 -2.80
N PRO A 183 -29.50 1.21 -1.97
CA PRO A 183 -30.48 1.53 -0.94
C PRO A 183 -29.99 2.66 -0.02
N GLU A 184 -30.91 3.52 0.42
CA GLU A 184 -30.58 4.69 1.27
C GLU A 184 -29.81 4.31 2.54
N SER A 185 -30.14 3.16 3.14
CA SER A 185 -29.48 2.64 4.33
C SER A 185 -28.00 2.27 4.15
N VAL A 186 -27.52 2.09 2.91
CA VAL A 186 -26.13 1.69 2.62
C VAL A 186 -25.38 2.64 1.70
N ALA A 187 -26.08 3.56 1.00
CA ALA A 187 -25.47 4.52 0.09
C ALA A 187 -24.38 5.36 0.77
N GLY A 188 -24.61 5.77 2.02
CA GLY A 188 -23.62 6.49 2.83
C GLY A 188 -22.35 5.69 3.09
N LEU A 189 -22.46 4.39 3.38
CA LEU A 189 -21.32 3.50 3.61
C LEU A 189 -20.52 3.27 2.32
N VAL A 190 -21.19 3.07 1.19
CA VAL A 190 -20.54 2.91 -0.13
C VAL A 190 -19.81 4.19 -0.53
N SER A 191 -20.41 5.36 -0.28
CA SER A 191 -19.75 6.64 -0.52
C SER A 191 -18.54 6.85 0.40
N ALA A 192 -18.66 6.51 1.69
CA ALA A 192 -17.57 6.61 2.65
C ALA A 192 -16.40 5.69 2.26
N ALA A 193 -16.67 4.44 1.85
CA ALA A 193 -15.65 3.52 1.37
C ALA A 193 -14.91 4.08 0.15
N ARG A 194 -15.64 4.60 -0.85
CA ARG A 194 -15.03 5.24 -2.05
C ARG A 194 -14.13 6.42 -1.69
N TYR A 195 -14.59 7.29 -0.78
CA TYR A 195 -13.80 8.44 -0.35
C TYR A 195 -12.60 8.04 0.50
N LEU A 196 -12.77 7.07 1.40
CA LEU A 196 -11.67 6.54 2.21
C LEU A 196 -10.58 5.93 1.32
N THR A 197 -10.96 5.10 0.33
CA THR A 197 -10.01 4.55 -0.64
C THR A 197 -9.30 5.68 -1.42
N ALA A 198 -10.05 6.64 -1.96
CA ALA A 198 -9.43 7.73 -2.71
C ALA A 198 -8.48 8.59 -1.86
N VAL A 199 -8.86 8.94 -0.63
CA VAL A 199 -8.07 9.79 0.27
C VAL A 199 -6.86 9.05 0.82
N SER A 200 -7.02 7.80 1.27
CA SER A 200 -5.90 6.97 1.72
C SER A 200 -4.88 6.79 0.60
N TRP A 201 -5.33 6.57 -0.64
CA TRP A 201 -4.44 6.36 -1.77
C TRP A 201 -3.64 7.61 -2.18
N LEU A 202 -4.09 8.81 -1.83
CA LEU A 202 -3.30 10.04 -2.03
C LEU A 202 -2.03 10.06 -1.19
N THR A 203 -1.96 9.29 -0.10
CA THR A 203 -0.77 9.26 0.75
C THR A 203 0.44 8.66 0.03
N TYR A 204 0.26 7.63 -0.80
CA TYR A 204 1.36 6.97 -1.54
C TYR A 204 2.19 7.91 -2.41
N PRO A 205 1.62 8.73 -3.33
CA PRO A 205 2.42 9.66 -4.11
C PRO A 205 3.08 10.74 -3.27
N PHE A 206 2.52 11.13 -2.11
CA PHE A 206 3.19 12.05 -1.18
C PHE A 206 4.39 11.39 -0.49
N VAL A 207 4.25 10.15 -0.05
CA VAL A 207 5.35 9.38 0.55
C VAL A 207 6.48 9.20 -0.49
N TYR A 208 6.14 8.88 -1.73
CA TYR A 208 7.10 8.76 -2.83
C TYR A 208 7.92 10.05 -3.04
N ILE A 209 7.28 11.22 -2.89
CA ILE A 209 7.89 12.54 -3.06
C ILE A 209 8.86 12.90 -1.93
N ILE A 210 8.84 12.24 -0.78
CA ILE A 210 9.76 12.53 0.34
C ILE A 210 11.21 12.59 -0.14
N LYS A 211 11.64 11.58 -0.90
CA LYS A 211 12.99 11.52 -1.50
C LYS A 211 13.20 12.50 -2.66
N ASN A 212 12.13 13.10 -3.19
CA ASN A 212 12.20 14.05 -4.31
C ASN A 212 12.37 15.51 -3.87
N VAL A 213 12.03 15.84 -2.61
CA VAL A 213 11.99 17.23 -2.11
C VAL A 213 13.19 17.59 -1.22
N GLY A 214 14.30 16.88 -1.39
CA GLY A 214 15.57 17.20 -0.73
C GLY A 214 15.75 16.57 0.65
N LEU A 215 14.80 15.75 1.13
CA LEU A 215 15.06 14.82 2.23
C LEU A 215 15.82 13.62 1.67
N ALA A 216 16.97 13.29 2.27
CA ALA A 216 17.82 12.20 1.85
C ALA A 216 18.37 11.42 3.06
N GLY A 217 18.98 10.27 2.79
CA GLY A 217 19.64 9.46 3.82
C GLY A 217 18.67 8.84 4.84
N PRO A 218 19.18 8.48 6.04
CA PRO A 218 18.45 7.73 7.05
C PRO A 218 17.07 8.27 7.41
N THR A 219 16.98 9.59 7.64
CA THR A 219 15.72 10.25 8.01
C THR A 219 14.66 10.15 6.92
N ALA A 220 15.05 10.28 5.65
CA ALA A 220 14.12 10.14 4.53
C ALA A 220 13.61 8.70 4.40
N THR A 221 14.50 7.72 4.54
CA THR A 221 14.12 6.29 4.57
C THR A 221 13.17 6.00 5.73
N MET A 222 13.43 6.55 6.92
CA MET A 222 12.54 6.39 8.07
C MET A 222 11.13 6.90 7.77
N TYR A 223 11.00 8.15 7.30
CA TYR A 223 9.69 8.72 7.00
C TYR A 223 8.98 8.00 5.86
N GLU A 224 9.72 7.53 4.86
CA GLU A 224 9.15 6.74 3.77
C GLU A 224 8.56 5.42 4.29
N GLN A 225 9.33 4.65 5.07
CA GLN A 225 8.87 3.34 5.55
C GLN A 225 7.70 3.47 6.53
N ILE A 226 7.72 4.48 7.41
CA ILE A 226 6.59 4.78 8.30
C ILE A 226 5.39 5.25 7.48
N GLY A 227 5.61 6.15 6.53
CA GLY A 227 4.56 6.71 5.66
C GLY A 227 3.83 5.61 4.88
N TYR A 228 4.57 4.71 4.24
CA TYR A 228 3.98 3.56 3.55
C TYR A 228 3.30 2.59 4.52
N SER A 229 3.84 2.37 5.72
CA SER A 229 3.19 1.53 6.74
C SER A 229 1.83 2.05 7.18
N VAL A 230 1.73 3.38 7.35
CA VAL A 230 0.45 4.02 7.66
C VAL A 230 -0.49 3.98 6.45
N ALA A 231 0.02 4.25 5.25
CA ALA A 231 -0.76 4.20 4.02
C ALA A 231 -1.40 2.83 3.80
N ASP A 232 -0.60 1.76 3.92
CA ASP A 232 -1.05 0.38 3.72
C ASP A 232 -2.13 -0.01 4.73
N VAL A 233 -2.00 0.33 6.01
CA VAL A 233 -3.01 -0.01 7.03
C VAL A 233 -4.32 0.77 6.83
N MET A 234 -4.27 1.97 6.26
CA MET A 234 -5.46 2.78 6.00
C MET A 234 -6.21 2.38 4.72
N ALA A 235 -5.48 1.86 3.72
CA ALA A 235 -5.99 1.55 2.39
C ALA A 235 -6.78 0.22 2.37
#